data_AF-A0A1I8PSE2-F1
#
_entry.id   AF-A0A1I8PSE2-F1
#
_cell.length_a   1.000
_cell.length_b   1.000
_cell.length_c   1.000
_cell.angle_alpha   90.00
_cell.angle_beta   90.00
_cell.angle_gamma   90.00
#
_symmetry.space_group_name_H-M   'P 1'
#
loop_
_entity.id
_entity.type
_entity.pdbx_description
1 polymer ?
#
loop_
_entity_poly.entity_id
_entity_poly.type
_entity_poly.pdbx_seq_one_letter_code
_entity_poly.pdbx_strand_id
1 'polypeptide(L)'
;MGYVYECSFICSIIIIMSQSRVLSCGRLLLLGLLITHLINNAHPTNEAKNSEIVAYAYTIWIGSNVTEELTILLNSPVNTNFYDAMIQAAELDSRFAFEAKDTPLGHYITSISGIKEDVKKNVYWLIYCLPDHPDPNQKPGEELMSPVGVDFLIVKNGAHYLFWYRDVDLSKGAH
;
A
#
# COMPACT_ATOMS: atom_id res chain seq x y z
N MET A 1 -0.71 22.25 -22.60
CA MET A 1 -1.19 20.86 -22.72
C MET A 1 -1.52 20.38 -21.32
N GLY A 2 -2.78 20.49 -20.90
CA GLY A 2 -3.25 20.01 -19.61
C GLY A 2 -3.96 18.67 -19.80
N TYR A 3 -3.64 17.70 -18.97
CA TYR A 3 -4.43 16.47 -18.86
C TYR A 3 -5.25 16.57 -17.58
N VAL A 4 -6.56 16.68 -17.79
CA VAL A 4 -7.61 16.57 -16.78
C VAL A 4 -7.87 15.08 -16.62
N TYR A 5 -7.68 14.53 -15.41
CA TYR A 5 -8.17 13.18 -15.09
C TYR A 5 -9.55 13.32 -14.47
N GLU A 6 -10.54 12.88 -15.24
CA GLU A 6 -11.94 12.75 -14.88
C GLU A 6 -12.12 11.77 -13.71
N CYS A 7 -12.98 12.20 -12.79
CA CYS A 7 -13.34 11.53 -11.55
C CYS A 7 -14.70 10.85 -11.75
N SER A 8 -14.78 9.51 -11.71
CA SER A 8 -15.99 8.67 -11.56
C SER A 8 -15.54 7.21 -11.60
N PHE A 9 -15.76 6.35 -10.60
CA PHE A 9 -17.07 5.75 -10.34
C PHE A 9 -17.20 5.27 -8.88
N ILE A 10 -18.43 5.43 -8.43
CA ILE A 10 -18.99 5.25 -7.09
C ILE A 10 -19.33 3.78 -6.81
N CYS A 11 -19.04 3.35 -5.58
CA CYS A 11 -19.90 2.60 -4.65
C CYS A 11 -21.02 1.71 -5.23
N SER A 12 -21.05 0.42 -4.85
CA SER A 12 -22.26 -0.25 -4.33
C SER A 12 -21.96 -1.67 -3.84
N ILE A 13 -22.09 -1.87 -2.53
CA ILE A 13 -22.30 -3.16 -1.86
C ILE A 13 -23.81 -3.21 -1.47
N ILE A 14 -24.38 -4.42 -1.50
CA ILE A 14 -25.66 -4.91 -0.93
C ILE A 14 -26.93 -4.75 -1.82
N ILE A 15 -27.57 -5.86 -2.20
CA ILE A 15 -28.87 -6.35 -1.69
C ILE A 15 -29.27 -7.69 -2.36
N ILE A 16 -29.63 -8.62 -1.48
CA ILE A 16 -30.18 -9.96 -1.68
C ILE A 16 -31.65 -9.86 -2.09
N MET A 17 -32.15 -10.76 -2.95
CA MET A 17 -33.35 -11.59 -2.76
C MET A 17 -34.00 -12.03 -4.09
N SER A 18 -34.09 -13.36 -4.23
CA SER A 18 -35.30 -14.13 -4.56
C SER A 18 -36.25 -13.54 -5.59
N GLN A 19 -36.43 -14.25 -6.72
CA GLN A 19 -37.75 -14.71 -7.15
C GLN A 19 -37.65 -15.95 -8.03
N SER A 20 -38.14 -17.06 -7.49
CA SER A 20 -38.56 -18.24 -8.22
C SER A 20 -39.72 -17.88 -9.15
N ARG A 21 -39.64 -18.28 -10.43
CA ARG A 21 -40.83 -18.43 -11.28
C ARG A 21 -40.79 -19.79 -11.97
N VAL A 22 -41.56 -20.69 -11.40
CA VAL A 22 -42.07 -21.89 -12.07
C VAL A 22 -43.12 -21.40 -13.07
N LEU A 23 -42.94 -21.70 -14.36
CA LEU A 23 -44.05 -21.70 -15.31
C LEU A 23 -44.04 -22.98 -16.15
N SER A 24 -45.17 -23.66 -16.01
CA SER A 24 -45.63 -24.89 -16.65
C SER A 24 -45.98 -24.69 -18.12
N CYS A 25 -45.68 -25.65 -18.99
CA CYS A 25 -46.67 -26.32 -19.84
C CYS A 25 -46.03 -27.49 -20.60
N GLY A 26 -46.61 -28.69 -20.50
CA GLY A 26 -46.07 -29.92 -21.07
C GLY A 26 -46.54 -30.26 -22.49
N ARG A 27 -45.80 -31.14 -23.17
CA ARG A 27 -46.26 -32.41 -23.77
C ARG A 27 -45.16 -33.03 -24.66
N LEU A 28 -44.90 -34.34 -24.43
CA LEU A 28 -44.52 -35.43 -25.37
C LEU A 28 -43.30 -35.20 -26.30
N LEU A 29 -42.35 -36.10 -26.55
CA LEU A 29 -42.19 -37.55 -26.41
C LEU A 29 -40.68 -37.85 -26.56
N LEU A 30 -40.24 -38.96 -25.96
CA LEU A 30 -38.97 -39.68 -26.11
C LEU A 30 -38.06 -39.32 -27.31
N LEU A 31 -36.79 -39.03 -27.03
CA LEU A 31 -35.59 -39.77 -27.49
C LEU A 31 -34.34 -38.89 -27.24
N GLY A 32 -33.48 -39.31 -26.30
CA GLY A 32 -32.26 -38.57 -25.99
C GLY A 32 -31.47 -39.17 -24.83
N LEU A 33 -31.38 -40.49 -24.77
CA LEU A 33 -30.49 -41.24 -23.88
C LEU A 33 -29.04 -41.02 -24.34
N LEU A 34 -28.44 -39.87 -24.03
CA LEU A 34 -27.00 -39.62 -24.22
C LEU A 34 -26.48 -38.33 -23.53
N ILE A 35 -26.88 -38.06 -22.28
CA ILE A 35 -26.21 -37.02 -21.46
C ILE A 35 -25.80 -37.59 -20.09
N THR A 36 -25.09 -38.72 -20.09
CA THR A 36 -24.41 -39.24 -18.88
C THR A 36 -22.95 -39.61 -19.10
N HIS A 37 -22.33 -39.18 -20.19
CA HIS A 37 -20.87 -39.24 -20.36
C HIS A 37 -20.36 -37.94 -20.95
N LEU A 38 -20.10 -36.96 -20.08
CA LEU A 38 -18.98 -36.01 -20.10
C LEU A 38 -19.12 -35.06 -18.89
N ILE A 39 -19.45 -35.62 -17.73
CA ILE A 39 -19.18 -35.00 -16.44
C ILE A 39 -17.89 -35.69 -15.96
N ASN A 40 -16.94 -34.89 -15.48
CA ASN A 40 -15.56 -35.23 -15.11
C ASN A 40 -14.55 -35.00 -16.24
N ASN A 41 -14.23 -33.72 -16.46
CA ASN A 41 -12.85 -33.21 -16.41
C ASN A 41 -12.83 -31.68 -16.48
N ALA A 42 -13.76 -31.01 -15.78
CA ALA A 42 -13.50 -29.65 -15.35
C ALA A 42 -12.51 -29.76 -14.17
N HIS A 43 -11.22 -29.74 -14.50
CA HIS A 43 -10.19 -29.40 -13.54
C HIS A 43 -10.63 -28.10 -12.86
N PRO A 44 -10.85 -28.08 -11.54
CA PRO A 44 -11.13 -26.82 -10.88
C PRO A 44 -9.89 -25.95 -11.08
N THR A 45 -10.00 -24.90 -11.88
CA THR A 45 -9.04 -23.79 -11.93
C THR A 45 -9.07 -23.14 -10.55
N ASN A 46 -8.32 -23.73 -9.63
CA ASN A 46 -8.15 -23.27 -8.26
C ASN A 46 -6.84 -22.49 -8.20
N GLU A 47 -6.78 -21.39 -8.96
CA GLU A 47 -5.79 -20.33 -8.76
C GLU A 47 -6.47 -18.96 -8.76
N ALA A 48 -7.60 -18.86 -8.04
CA ALA A 48 -7.83 -17.63 -7.31
C ALA A 48 -6.77 -17.61 -6.20
N LYS A 49 -5.56 -17.15 -6.54
CA LYS A 49 -4.51 -16.85 -5.57
C LYS A 49 -5.17 -15.95 -4.53
N ASN A 50 -5.47 -16.50 -3.35
CA ASN A 50 -5.95 -15.73 -2.23
C ASN A 50 -4.88 -14.68 -1.98
N SER A 51 -5.07 -13.46 -2.48
CA SER A 51 -4.14 -12.37 -2.35
C SER A 51 -4.22 -11.94 -0.89
N GLU A 52 -3.44 -12.59 -0.05
CA GLU A 52 -3.31 -12.22 1.35
C GLU A 52 -2.99 -10.73 1.41
N ILE A 53 -3.72 -10.01 2.27
CA ILE A 53 -3.60 -8.57 2.46
C ILE A 53 -2.94 -8.33 3.81
N VAL A 54 -2.01 -7.37 3.86
CA VAL A 54 -1.40 -6.88 5.10
C VAL A 54 -1.91 -5.48 5.40
N ALA A 55 -2.18 -5.22 6.67
CA ALA A 55 -2.57 -3.91 7.19
C ALA A 55 -1.38 -3.30 7.95
N TYR A 56 -1.09 -2.02 7.74
CA TYR A 56 0.05 -1.35 8.38
C TYR A 56 -0.19 0.16 8.47
N ALA A 57 0.59 0.83 9.30
CA ALA A 57 0.54 2.29 9.46
C ALA A 57 1.73 2.95 8.76
N TYR A 58 1.47 4.05 8.05
CA TYR A 58 2.47 4.94 7.50
C TYR A 58 2.33 6.31 8.14
N THR A 59 3.37 6.75 8.85
CA THR A 59 3.44 8.05 9.52
C THR A 59 4.52 8.94 8.90
N ILE A 60 4.24 10.24 8.82
CA ILE A 60 5.19 11.29 8.45
C ILE A 60 5.38 12.19 9.65
N TRP A 61 6.64 12.45 10.01
CA TRP A 61 7.03 13.49 10.96
C TRP A 61 7.84 14.58 10.28
N ILE A 62 7.51 15.84 10.59
CA ILE A 62 8.24 17.01 10.08
C ILE A 62 9.03 17.67 11.22
N GLY A 63 10.33 17.83 11.00
CA GLY A 63 11.25 18.48 11.91
C GLY A 63 11.77 17.57 13.03
N SER A 64 12.97 17.86 13.52
CA SER A 64 13.62 17.10 14.61
C SER A 64 12.88 17.20 15.95
N ASN A 65 12.01 18.21 16.10
CA ASN A 65 11.09 18.37 17.22
C ASN A 65 9.67 17.88 16.94
N VAL A 66 9.42 17.27 15.77
CA VAL A 66 8.11 16.76 15.34
C VAL A 66 7.05 17.85 15.44
N THR A 67 7.20 18.90 14.61
CA THR A 67 6.25 20.02 14.59
C THR A 67 4.94 19.65 13.93
N GLU A 68 4.96 18.65 13.06
CA GLU A 68 3.78 18.13 12.38
C GLU A 68 3.86 16.60 12.27
N GLU A 69 2.68 15.98 12.34
CA GLU A 69 2.50 14.54 12.21
C GLU A 69 1.29 14.23 11.31
N LEU A 70 1.45 13.26 10.42
CA LEU A 70 0.38 12.70 9.61
C LEU A 70 0.48 11.18 9.65
N THR A 71 -0.62 10.48 9.90
CA THR A 71 -0.68 9.02 9.85
C THR A 71 -1.81 8.57 8.94
N ILE A 72 -1.53 7.57 8.11
CA ILE A 72 -2.52 6.86 7.29
C ILE A 72 -2.41 5.35 7.53
N LEU A 73 -3.55 4.67 7.58
CA LEU A 73 -3.63 3.22 7.63
C LEU A 73 -3.82 2.68 6.22
N LEU A 74 -2.98 1.73 5.83
CA LEU A 74 -2.96 1.17 4.49
C LEU A 74 -3.22 -0.34 4.53
N ASN A 75 -3.75 -0.84 3.41
CA ASN A 75 -3.96 -2.25 3.17
C ASN A 75 -3.42 -2.58 1.77
N SER A 76 -2.50 -3.52 1.68
CA SER A 76 -1.88 -3.90 0.41
C SER A 76 -1.67 -5.41 0.33
N PRO A 77 -1.53 -5.99 -0.88
CA PRO A 77 -1.12 -7.37 -1.02
C PRO A 77 0.19 -7.69 -0.28
N VAL A 78 0.35 -8.92 0.20
CA VAL A 78 1.63 -9.41 0.71
C VAL A 78 2.71 -9.25 -0.36
N ASN A 79 3.93 -8.90 0.07
CA ASN A 79 5.10 -8.59 -0.76
C ASN A 79 5.05 -7.25 -1.52
N THR A 80 4.10 -6.36 -1.20
CA THR A 80 4.19 -4.96 -1.60
C THR A 80 5.45 -4.32 -1.01
N ASN A 81 6.23 -3.61 -1.83
CA ASN A 81 7.35 -2.80 -1.36
C ASN A 81 6.85 -1.43 -0.85
N PHE A 82 7.71 -0.71 -0.13
CA PHE A 82 7.31 0.53 0.48
C PHE A 82 7.14 1.68 -0.52
N TYR A 83 7.81 1.63 -1.67
CA TYR A 83 7.59 2.61 -2.73
C TYR A 83 6.16 2.57 -3.27
N ASP A 84 5.63 1.37 -3.54
CA ASP A 84 4.25 1.16 -3.95
C ASP A 84 3.25 1.55 -2.84
N ALA A 85 3.60 1.31 -1.57
CA ALA A 85 2.83 1.77 -0.42
C ALA A 85 2.75 3.31 -0.37
N MET A 86 3.84 4.01 -0.70
CA MET A 86 3.84 5.47 -0.79
C MET A 86 2.96 5.98 -1.94
N ILE A 87 2.95 5.30 -3.09
CA ILE A 87 2.05 5.62 -4.20
C ILE A 87 0.60 5.49 -3.74
N GLN A 88 0.24 4.36 -3.11
CA GLN A 88 -1.09 4.15 -2.57
C GLN A 88 -1.47 5.25 -1.55
N ALA A 89 -0.56 5.64 -0.66
CA ALA A 89 -0.80 6.69 0.31
C ALA A 89 -1.11 8.04 -0.37
N ALA A 90 -0.33 8.41 -1.38
CA ALA A 90 -0.51 9.66 -2.13
C ALA A 90 -1.81 9.70 -2.94
N GLU A 91 -2.28 8.56 -3.44
CA GLU A 91 -3.58 8.43 -4.11
C GLU A 91 -4.76 8.61 -3.14
N LEU A 92 -4.63 8.12 -1.91
CA LEU A 92 -5.66 8.21 -0.88
C LEU A 92 -5.70 9.58 -0.19
N ASP A 93 -4.54 10.19 0.01
CA ASP A 93 -4.40 11.49 0.66
C ASP A 93 -3.22 12.25 0.05
N SER A 94 -3.52 13.37 -0.62
CA SER A 94 -2.53 14.19 -1.32
C SER A 94 -1.44 14.76 -0.41
N ARG A 95 -1.65 14.79 0.92
CA ARG A 95 -0.60 15.18 1.88
C ARG A 95 0.55 14.18 1.93
N PHE A 96 0.35 12.95 1.47
CA PHE A 96 1.39 11.93 1.33
C PHE A 96 2.07 11.94 -0.04
N ALA A 97 1.74 12.89 -0.92
CA ALA A 97 2.41 13.06 -2.20
C ALA A 97 3.92 13.26 -2.00
N PHE A 98 4.72 12.62 -2.86
CA PHE A 98 6.17 12.59 -2.74
C PHE A 98 6.87 12.73 -4.10
N GLU A 99 8.14 13.09 -4.07
CA GLU A 99 9.03 13.10 -5.24
C GLU A 99 10.24 12.21 -4.98
N ALA A 100 10.62 11.41 -5.99
CA ALA A 100 11.78 10.54 -5.94
C ALA A 100 12.72 10.80 -7.13
N LYS A 101 14.00 10.45 -6.94
CA LYS A 101 15.00 10.37 -8.01
C LYS A 101 15.39 8.92 -8.24
N ASP A 102 15.50 8.53 -9.50
CA ASP A 102 16.06 7.23 -9.85
C ASP A 102 17.57 7.21 -9.61
N THR A 103 18.03 6.18 -8.92
CA THR A 103 19.45 5.93 -8.71
C THR A 103 19.76 4.47 -9.06
N PRO A 104 21.04 4.09 -9.27
CA PRO A 104 21.40 2.70 -9.47
C PRO A 104 21.01 1.77 -8.29
N LEU A 105 20.76 2.33 -7.11
CA LEU A 105 20.37 1.59 -5.89
C LEU A 105 18.84 1.56 -5.66
N GLY A 106 18.04 2.19 -6.54
CA GLY A 106 16.60 2.33 -6.40
C GLY A 106 16.14 3.80 -6.33
N HIS A 107 14.87 3.99 -5.98
CA HIS A 107 14.25 5.30 -5.83
C HIS A 107 14.70 5.96 -4.53
N TYR A 108 15.31 7.13 -4.68
CA TYR A 108 15.69 7.99 -3.57
C TYR A 108 14.64 9.07 -3.34
N ILE A 109 13.97 9.02 -2.18
CA ILE A 109 12.91 9.98 -1.84
C ILE A 109 13.52 11.33 -1.48
N THR A 110 13.06 12.39 -2.15
CA THR A 110 13.61 13.75 -2.00
C THR A 110 12.63 14.76 -1.44
N SER A 111 11.33 14.46 -1.54
CA SER A 111 10.26 15.33 -1.07
C SER A 111 9.07 14.49 -0.61
N ILE A 112 8.42 14.88 0.48
CA ILE A 112 7.13 14.34 0.94
C ILE A 112 6.30 15.52 1.44
N SER A 113 4.99 15.53 1.16
CA SER A 113 4.08 16.63 1.51
C SER A 113 4.53 17.99 0.94
N GLY A 114 5.24 17.98 -0.20
CA GLY A 114 5.83 19.17 -0.82
C GLY A 114 7.07 19.72 -0.10
N ILE A 115 7.55 19.07 0.96
CA ILE A 115 8.74 19.48 1.71
C ILE A 115 9.96 18.73 1.19
N LYS A 116 10.88 19.48 0.57
CA LYS A 116 12.10 18.96 -0.01
C LYS A 116 13.23 18.82 1.01
N GLU A 117 14.08 17.82 0.83
CA GLU A 117 15.37 17.70 1.53
C GLU A 117 16.21 18.99 1.41
N ASP A 118 16.98 19.29 2.45
CA ASP A 118 17.95 20.39 2.45
C ASP A 118 19.35 19.81 2.71
N VAL A 119 19.98 19.35 1.63
CA VAL A 119 21.33 18.76 1.63
C VAL A 119 22.37 19.71 2.24
N LYS A 120 22.22 21.04 2.08
CA LYS A 120 23.17 22.01 2.63
C LYS A 120 23.10 22.09 4.16
N LYS A 121 21.93 21.80 4.73
CA LYS A 121 21.69 21.76 6.17
C LYS A 121 21.69 20.33 6.74
N ASN A 122 22.05 19.34 5.93
CA ASN A 122 22.00 17.92 6.27
C ASN A 122 20.61 17.46 6.75
N VAL A 123 19.54 17.99 6.16
CA VAL A 123 18.16 17.61 6.49
C VAL A 123 17.61 16.69 5.41
N TYR A 124 17.20 15.49 5.81
CA TYR A 124 16.81 14.41 4.91
C TYR A 124 15.51 13.75 5.37
N TRP A 125 14.93 12.96 4.46
CA TRP A 125 13.83 12.05 4.73
C TRP A 125 14.38 10.68 5.10
N LEU A 126 14.21 10.28 6.36
CA LEU A 126 14.70 9.01 6.88
C LEU A 126 13.54 8.06 7.14
N ILE A 127 13.66 6.80 6.74
CA ILE A 127 12.64 5.78 6.93
C ILE A 127 12.99 4.85 8.09
N TYR A 128 12.01 4.57 8.95
CA TYR A 128 12.11 3.71 10.11
C TYR A 128 11.08 2.59 10.07
N CYS A 129 11.45 1.44 10.63
CA CYS A 129 10.55 0.31 10.86
C CYS A 129 10.33 0.17 12.37
N LEU A 130 9.12 0.42 12.84
CA LEU A 130 8.80 0.50 14.26
C LEU A 130 7.89 -0.65 14.68
N PRO A 131 8.03 -1.13 15.93
CA PRO A 131 7.13 -2.15 16.49
C PRO A 131 5.74 -1.59 16.79
N ASP A 132 5.65 -0.30 17.13
CA ASP A 132 4.45 0.40 17.55
C ASP A 132 4.35 1.78 16.87
N HIS A 133 3.21 2.46 17.03
CA HIS A 133 3.02 3.82 16.53
C HIS A 133 4.06 4.77 17.14
N PRO A 134 4.70 5.65 16.35
CA PRO A 134 5.78 6.50 16.83
C PRO A 134 5.31 7.53 17.87
N ASP A 135 6.01 7.64 19.01
CA ASP A 135 5.75 8.66 20.05
C ASP A 135 6.73 9.84 19.92
N PRO A 136 6.27 11.07 19.67
CA PRO A 136 7.13 12.25 19.56
C PRO A 136 8.00 12.53 20.80
N ASN A 137 7.61 12.02 21.98
CA ASN A 137 8.37 12.13 23.23
C ASN A 137 9.45 11.04 23.38
N GLN A 138 9.36 9.96 22.59
CA GLN A 138 10.29 8.83 22.57
C GLN A 138 10.73 8.55 21.12
N LYS A 139 11.48 9.50 20.57
CA LYS A 139 11.95 9.45 19.17
C LYS A 139 12.80 8.21 18.90
N PRO A 140 12.61 7.53 17.76
CA PRO A 140 13.33 6.31 17.44
C PRO A 140 14.82 6.58 17.17
N GLY A 141 15.68 5.68 17.66
CA GLY A 141 17.12 5.69 17.41
C GLY A 141 17.50 5.07 16.06
N GLU A 142 18.79 5.13 15.72
CA GLU A 142 19.34 4.61 14.46
C GLU A 142 19.14 3.10 14.28
N GLU A 143 19.02 2.35 15.38
CA GLU A 143 18.77 0.91 15.38
C GLU A 143 17.41 0.52 14.77
N LEU A 144 16.46 1.45 14.70
CA LEU A 144 15.14 1.25 14.07
C LEU A 144 15.06 1.83 12.66
N MET A 145 16.14 2.45 12.16
CA MET A 145 16.20 2.93 10.79
C MET A 145 16.15 1.74 9.83
N SER A 146 15.43 1.89 8.71
CA SER A 146 15.39 0.83 7.71
C SER A 146 16.81 0.54 7.19
N PRO A 147 17.24 -0.73 7.15
CA PRO A 147 18.55 -1.09 6.58
C PRO A 147 18.58 -1.01 5.05
N VAL A 148 17.42 -0.84 4.41
CA VAL A 148 17.27 -0.80 2.95
C VAL A 148 16.37 0.37 2.51
N GLY A 149 16.49 0.76 1.24
CA GLY A 149 15.61 1.74 0.61
C GLY A 149 14.19 1.22 0.38
N VAL A 150 13.30 2.13 -0.03
CA VAL A 150 11.86 1.89 -0.16
C VAL A 150 11.50 0.79 -1.17
N ASP A 151 12.30 0.57 -2.21
CA ASP A 151 12.10 -0.49 -3.20
C ASP A 151 12.25 -1.90 -2.65
N PHE A 152 13.12 -2.06 -1.65
CA PHE A 152 13.46 -3.36 -1.07
C PHE A 152 12.80 -3.58 0.29
N LEU A 153 12.17 -2.54 0.85
CA LEU A 153 11.45 -2.64 2.11
C LEU A 153 10.05 -3.22 1.89
N ILE A 154 9.84 -4.46 2.30
CA ILE A 154 8.53 -5.13 2.19
C ILE A 154 7.64 -4.76 3.37
N VAL A 155 6.38 -4.37 3.09
CA VAL A 155 5.40 -4.06 4.13
C VAL A 155 4.96 -5.32 4.88
N LYS A 156 4.85 -5.20 6.21
CA LYS A 156 4.46 -6.31 7.10
C LYS A 156 3.16 -6.00 7.82
N ASN A 157 2.36 -7.03 8.04
CA ASN A 157 1.10 -6.90 8.76
C ASN A 157 1.35 -6.43 10.20
N GLY A 158 0.59 -5.41 10.64
CA GLY A 158 0.71 -4.76 11.94
C GLY A 158 1.93 -3.84 12.10
N ALA A 159 2.76 -3.66 11.08
CA ALA A 159 3.96 -2.83 11.20
C ALA A 159 3.63 -1.33 11.15
N HIS A 160 4.54 -0.55 11.75
CA HIS A 160 4.50 0.91 11.73
C HIS A 160 5.73 1.44 11.00
N TYR A 161 5.50 2.19 9.93
CA TYR A 161 6.56 2.82 9.15
C TYR A 161 6.51 4.33 9.37
N LEU A 162 7.68 4.92 9.56
CA LEU A 162 7.82 6.35 9.80
C LEU A 162 8.80 6.94 8.78
N PHE A 163 8.36 7.92 8.00
CA PHE A 163 9.25 8.88 7.35
C PHE A 163 9.43 10.10 8.25
N TRP A 164 10.66 10.40 8.62
CA TRP A 164 10.98 11.53 9.48
C TRP A 164 11.91 12.51 8.78
N TYR A 165 11.42 13.72 8.56
CA TYR A 165 12.21 14.86 8.07
C TYR A 165 12.99 15.49 9.21
N ARG A 166 14.30 15.23 9.28
CA ARG A 166 15.16 15.76 10.35
C ARG A 166 16.59 15.98 9.90
N ASP A 167 17.31 16.77 10.68
CA ASP A 167 18.75 16.90 10.51
C ASP A 167 19.48 15.60 10.91
N VAL A 168 20.59 15.36 10.23
CA VAL A 168 21.51 14.25 10.49
C VAL A 168 22.86 14.83 10.88
N ASP A 169 23.37 14.38 12.02
CA ASP A 169 24.70 14.73 12.49
C ASP A 169 25.76 13.90 11.76
N LEU A 170 26.27 14.45 10.66
CA LEU A 170 27.30 13.80 9.83
C LEU A 170 28.67 13.69 10.55
N SER A 171 28.87 14.34 11.70
CA SER A 171 30.14 14.23 12.43
C SER A 171 30.35 12.87 13.11
N LYS A 172 29.27 12.09 13.28
CA LYS A 172 29.29 10.78 13.92
C LYS A 172 29.61 9.61 12.99
N GLY A 173 29.68 9.84 11.67
CA GLY A 173 29.91 8.81 10.65
C GLY A 173 31.37 8.58 10.24
N ALA A 174 32.34 9.26 10.88
CA ALA A 174 33.76 9.08 10.60
C ALA A 174 34.42 8.19 11.66
N HIS A 175 34.17 6.88 11.59
CA HIS A 175 34.89 5.86 12.35
C HIS A 175 35.39 4.76 11.42
#